data_AF-A0A151IXI1-F1
#
_entry.id   AF-A0A151IXI1-F1
#
_cell.length_a   1.000
_cell.length_b   1.000
_cell.length_c   1.000
_cell.angle_alpha   90.00
_cell.angle_beta   90.00
_cell.angle_gamma   90.00
#
_symmetry.space_group_name_H-M   'P 1'
#
loop_
_entity.id
_entity.type
_entity.pdbx_description
1 polymer ?
#
loop_
_entity_poly.entity_id
_entity_poly.type
_entity_poly.pdbx_seq_one_letter_code
_entity_poly.pdbx_strand_id
1 'polypeptide(L)'
;MVRACSVFNCTSTGIMPSHTFPINTKIREKWMKSLILKPYKENEINKLRVCYKHFKENDYTGSPKLRRLIRTAVLFMTTDTCTIQINNITKSQEQNVLQHQETITDLQWNVAQMQMNVRLSEPEKQQENVAQMQIDIENLSEQQEKQQENVAQMQIDIEYLSEQQEKQQENVAQMQIDMENLSEQQEKQQQNAAQFQASIDKLSQMQIQHHNQIQKLKQGIELCKTNQNSQARSSNPTKITRRMRLSPTAQILYDNNRKLQAQKRRMKRTIKRE
;
A
#
# COMPACT_ATOMS: atom_id res chain seq x y z
N MET A 1 100.77 36.93 -35.17
CA MET A 1 99.34 37.02 -34.75
C MET A 1 99.16 38.26 -33.91
N VAL A 2 98.33 39.17 -34.39
CA VAL A 2 98.05 40.45 -33.77
C VAL A 2 96.92 40.27 -32.75
N ARG A 3 97.14 40.61 -31.47
CA ARG A 3 96.15 40.38 -30.40
C ARG A 3 95.37 41.65 -30.10
N ALA A 4 94.06 41.53 -29.96
CA ALA A 4 93.17 42.63 -29.61
C ALA A 4 93.41 43.13 -28.18
N CYS A 5 93.08 44.40 -27.93
CA CYS A 5 93.17 44.98 -26.61
C CYS A 5 92.11 44.36 -25.68
N SER A 6 92.51 44.01 -24.45
CA SER A 6 91.67 43.37 -23.43
C SER A 6 90.79 44.35 -22.64
N VAL A 7 90.80 45.62 -23.03
CA VAL A 7 89.92 46.65 -22.46
C VAL A 7 88.55 46.53 -23.11
N PHE A 8 87.50 46.44 -22.29
CA PHE A 8 86.12 46.32 -22.78
C PHE A 8 85.76 47.51 -23.67
N ASN A 9 85.20 47.24 -24.85
CA ASN A 9 84.86 48.23 -25.89
C ASN A 9 86.04 49.08 -26.42
N CYS A 10 87.27 48.60 -26.31
CA CYS A 10 88.39 49.26 -26.97
C CYS A 10 88.31 49.10 -28.49
N THR A 11 88.18 50.23 -29.20
CA THR A 11 88.12 50.27 -30.68
C THR A 11 89.50 50.22 -31.35
N SER A 12 90.57 50.00 -30.57
CA SER A 12 91.93 49.94 -31.10
C SER A 12 92.10 48.72 -32.01
N THR A 13 92.27 48.98 -33.30
CA THR A 13 92.57 47.99 -34.34
C THR A 13 93.92 47.33 -34.07
N GLY A 14 94.06 46.05 -34.43
CA GLY A 14 95.19 45.21 -33.99
C GLY A 14 96.61 45.76 -34.23
N ILE A 15 96.83 46.66 -35.18
CA ILE A 15 98.17 47.14 -35.59
C ILE A 15 98.82 48.09 -34.56
N MET A 16 98.19 48.34 -33.41
CA MET A 16 98.68 49.32 -32.42
C MET A 16 99.69 48.73 -31.42
N PRO A 17 100.69 49.52 -30.96
CA PRO A 17 101.56 49.13 -29.86
C PRO A 17 100.76 48.72 -28.63
N SER A 18 101.06 47.54 -28.11
CA SER A 18 100.38 46.99 -26.95
C SER A 18 101.37 46.44 -25.93
N HIS A 19 101.00 46.56 -24.67
CA HIS A 19 101.78 46.10 -23.53
C HIS A 19 101.22 44.79 -23.01
N THR A 20 102.13 43.91 -22.61
CA THR A 20 101.79 42.72 -21.86
C THR A 20 101.43 43.09 -20.43
N PHE A 21 100.62 42.27 -19.77
CA PHE A 21 100.40 42.45 -18.34
C PHE A 21 101.73 42.37 -17.56
N PRO A 22 101.90 43.19 -16.50
CA PRO A 22 103.11 43.16 -15.68
C PRO A 22 103.35 41.79 -15.03
N ILE A 23 104.62 41.40 -14.92
CA ILE A 23 105.04 40.19 -14.19
C ILE A 23 104.83 40.38 -12.68
N ASN A 24 104.90 41.63 -12.19
CA ASN A 24 104.66 41.95 -10.78
C ASN A 24 103.17 41.76 -10.43
N THR A 25 102.90 40.81 -9.52
CA THR A 25 101.55 40.42 -9.08
C THR A 25 100.73 41.59 -8.55
N LYS A 26 101.32 42.49 -7.76
CA LYS A 26 100.62 43.63 -7.15
C LYS A 26 100.11 44.62 -8.21
N ILE A 27 100.89 44.85 -9.27
CA ILE A 27 100.52 45.78 -10.34
C ILE A 27 99.53 45.10 -11.29
N ARG A 28 99.73 43.81 -11.54
CA ARG A 28 98.81 42.97 -12.32
C ARG A 28 97.41 42.95 -11.71
N GLU A 29 97.27 42.78 -10.40
CA GLU A 29 95.97 42.84 -9.71
C GLU A 29 95.29 44.21 -9.87
N LYS A 30 96.07 45.31 -9.79
CA LYS A 30 95.52 46.65 -10.05
C LYS A 30 94.97 46.75 -11.46
N TRP A 31 95.68 46.24 -12.46
CA TRP A 31 95.19 46.20 -13.84
C TRP A 31 93.91 45.36 -13.97
N MET A 32 93.84 44.19 -13.33
CA MET A 32 92.66 43.33 -13.41
C MET A 32 91.42 43.94 -12.75
N LYS A 33 91.58 44.59 -11.58
CA LYS A 33 90.51 45.30 -10.91
C LYS A 33 89.99 46.47 -11.75
N SER A 34 90.88 47.26 -12.33
CA SER A 34 90.50 48.39 -13.20
C SER A 34 89.76 47.95 -14.47
N LEU A 35 89.97 46.72 -14.93
CA LEU A 35 89.31 46.17 -16.12
C LEU A 35 88.08 45.32 -15.82
N ILE A 36 87.70 45.17 -14.54
CA ILE A 36 86.57 44.34 -14.09
C ILE A 36 86.67 42.92 -14.69
N LEU A 37 87.89 42.39 -14.74
CA LEU A 37 88.17 41.06 -15.26
C LEU A 37 87.97 40.02 -14.15
N LYS A 38 87.29 38.90 -14.45
CA LYS A 38 87.17 37.74 -13.55
C LYS A 38 88.57 37.16 -13.24
N PRO A 39 88.79 36.45 -12.11
CA PRO A 39 90.08 35.85 -11.81
C PRO A 39 90.45 34.82 -12.89
N TYR A 40 91.47 35.13 -13.70
CA TYR A 40 91.99 34.27 -14.76
C TYR A 40 93.15 33.40 -14.25
N LYS A 41 93.38 32.24 -14.86
CA LYS A 41 94.59 31.44 -14.60
C LYS A 41 95.81 32.16 -15.18
N GLU A 42 96.99 32.00 -14.57
CA GLU A 42 98.22 32.74 -14.94
C GLU A 42 98.60 32.60 -16.43
N ASN A 43 98.28 31.44 -17.02
CA ASN A 43 98.49 31.13 -18.44
C ASN A 43 97.57 31.91 -19.40
N GLU A 44 96.42 32.36 -18.93
CA GLU A 44 95.44 33.15 -19.70
C GLU A 44 95.78 34.64 -19.66
N ILE A 45 96.31 35.13 -18.53
CA ILE A 45 96.74 36.53 -18.39
C ILE A 45 97.86 36.87 -19.38
N ASN A 46 98.77 35.93 -19.64
CA ASN A 46 99.83 36.09 -20.64
C ASN A 46 99.31 36.30 -22.08
N LYS A 47 98.04 35.98 -22.34
CA LYS A 47 97.39 36.21 -23.63
C LYS A 47 96.83 37.63 -23.76
N LEU A 48 96.54 38.29 -22.65
CA LEU A 48 95.93 39.61 -22.60
C LEU A 48 96.93 40.71 -22.94
N ARG A 49 96.45 41.76 -23.60
CA ARG A 49 97.24 42.91 -24.07
C ARG A 49 96.47 44.19 -23.87
N VAL A 50 97.13 45.25 -23.45
CA VAL A 50 96.52 46.58 -23.31
C VAL A 50 97.20 47.53 -24.27
N CYS A 51 96.45 48.23 -25.12
CA CYS A 51 97.02 49.18 -26.06
C CYS A 51 97.54 50.43 -25.34
N TYR A 52 98.47 51.14 -25.98
CA TYR A 52 99.15 52.29 -25.37
C TYR A 52 98.19 53.43 -24.93
N LYS A 53 97.00 53.55 -25.54
CA LYS A 53 96.00 54.60 -25.28
C LYS A 53 95.44 54.59 -23.86
N HIS A 54 95.56 53.49 -23.13
CA HIS A 54 95.03 53.36 -21.77
C HIS A 54 96.04 53.72 -20.68
N PHE A 55 97.19 54.27 -21.08
CA PHE A 55 98.21 54.78 -20.18
C PHE A 55 98.42 56.27 -20.47
N LYS A 56 98.86 57.02 -19.47
CA LYS A 56 99.17 58.44 -19.64
C LYS A 56 100.50 58.58 -20.37
N GLU A 57 100.71 59.71 -21.04
CA GLU A 57 101.97 59.96 -21.75
C GLU A 57 103.18 59.97 -20.77
N ASN A 58 102.97 60.39 -19.53
CA ASN A 58 103.97 60.39 -18.46
C ASN A 58 104.34 58.99 -17.95
N ASP A 59 103.58 57.96 -18.32
CA ASP A 59 103.85 56.56 -17.94
C ASP A 59 104.89 55.90 -18.87
N TYR A 60 105.44 56.65 -19.83
CA TYR A 60 106.44 56.18 -20.79
C TYR A 60 107.82 56.77 -20.54
N THR A 61 108.85 55.95 -20.77
CA THR A 61 110.26 56.35 -20.77
C THR A 61 110.88 56.12 -22.15
N GLY A 62 111.89 56.92 -22.51
CA GLY A 62 112.60 56.83 -23.79
C GLY A 62 112.18 57.88 -24.83
N SER A 63 112.68 57.75 -26.06
CA SER A 63 112.35 58.66 -27.16
C SER A 63 111.03 58.29 -27.84
N PRO A 64 110.34 59.21 -28.56
CA PRO A 64 109.03 58.96 -29.19
C PRO A 64 108.95 57.74 -30.11
N LYS A 65 110.08 57.34 -30.72
CA LYS A 65 110.15 56.16 -31.60
C LYS A 65 110.39 54.85 -30.85
N LEU A 66 110.82 54.89 -29.58
CA LEU A 66 111.19 53.75 -28.75
C LEU A 66 110.68 53.90 -27.31
N ARG A 67 109.39 54.25 -27.16
CA ARG A 67 108.76 54.43 -25.83
C ARG A 67 108.57 53.08 -25.14
N ARG A 68 108.96 52.98 -23.87
CA ARG A 68 108.72 51.82 -22.99
C ARG A 68 107.86 52.24 -21.80
N LEU A 69 106.85 51.43 -21.48
CA LEU A 69 105.99 51.68 -20.32
C LEU A 69 106.80 51.47 -19.03
N ILE A 70 106.69 52.42 -18.09
CA ILE A 70 107.34 52.32 -16.78
C ILE A 70 106.75 51.13 -16.02
N ARG A 71 107.60 50.41 -15.28
CA ARG A 71 107.22 49.19 -14.55
C ARG A 71 106.12 49.40 -13.51
N THR A 72 105.87 50.64 -13.09
CA THR A 72 104.88 51.03 -12.08
C THR A 72 103.59 51.60 -12.65
N ALA A 73 103.45 51.69 -13.98
CA ALA A 73 102.29 52.28 -14.62
C ALA A 73 101.00 51.47 -14.37
N VAL A 74 99.88 52.17 -14.18
CA VAL A 74 98.54 51.61 -13.99
C VAL A 74 97.60 52.23 -15.01
N LEU A 75 96.62 51.48 -15.51
CA LEU A 75 95.68 51.97 -16.51
C LEU A 75 94.90 53.18 -15.98
N PHE A 76 94.78 54.20 -16.82
CA PHE A 76 93.91 55.34 -16.60
C PHE A 76 92.66 55.16 -17.47
N MET A 77 91.57 54.67 -16.88
CA MET A 77 90.26 54.65 -17.51
C MET A 77 89.47 55.88 -17.07
N THR A 78 89.00 56.67 -18.02
CA THR A 78 88.02 57.73 -17.78
C THR A 78 86.71 57.08 -17.35
N THR A 79 86.12 57.55 -16.26
CA THR A 79 85.08 56.88 -15.45
C THR A 79 83.68 56.78 -16.07
N ASP A 80 83.51 57.01 -17.36
CA ASP A 80 82.19 57.29 -17.95
C ASP A 80 81.43 56.05 -18.45
N THR A 81 82.01 54.84 -18.38
CA THR A 81 81.39 53.63 -18.95
C THR A 81 80.64 52.73 -17.97
N CYS A 82 80.75 52.96 -16.65
CA CYS A 82 80.12 52.08 -15.64
C CYS A 82 78.65 52.47 -15.31
N THR A 83 78.27 53.74 -15.51
CA THR A 83 76.94 54.28 -15.12
C THR A 83 75.81 53.94 -16.08
N ILE A 84 76.11 53.65 -17.36
CA ILE A 84 75.07 53.40 -18.38
C ILE A 84 74.41 52.01 -18.20
N GLN A 85 75.09 51.05 -17.57
CA GLN A 85 74.55 49.69 -17.40
C GLN A 85 73.51 49.54 -16.29
N ILE A 86 73.58 50.34 -15.23
CA ILE A 86 72.65 50.23 -14.09
C ILE A 86 71.24 50.71 -14.48
N ASN A 87 71.15 51.80 -15.25
CA ASN A 87 69.86 52.39 -15.64
C ASN A 87 69.03 51.55 -16.62
N ASN A 88 69.66 50.67 -17.40
CA ASN A 88 68.94 49.82 -18.34
C ASN A 88 68.29 48.59 -17.67
N ILE A 89 68.85 48.13 -16.54
CA ILE A 89 68.30 47.00 -15.78
C ILE A 89 67.05 47.44 -14.99
N THR A 90 67.06 48.66 -14.43
CA THR A 90 65.94 49.18 -13.62
C THR A 90 64.67 49.40 -14.45
N LYS A 91 64.78 49.96 -15.66
CA LYS A 91 63.63 50.20 -16.54
C LYS A 91 62.93 48.93 -17.03
N SER A 92 63.70 47.86 -17.27
CA SER A 92 63.17 46.55 -17.68
C SER A 92 62.41 45.84 -16.55
N GLN A 93 62.74 46.11 -15.29
CA GLN A 93 62.05 45.51 -14.14
C GLN A 93 60.73 46.23 -13.82
N GLU A 94 60.68 47.55 -13.91
CA GLU A 94 59.43 48.33 -13.69
C GLU A 94 58.32 47.95 -14.67
N GLN A 95 58.67 47.69 -15.93
CA GLN A 95 57.71 47.31 -16.96
C GLN A 95 57.15 45.89 -16.77
N ASN A 96 57.95 44.95 -16.25
CA ASN A 96 57.48 43.61 -15.89
C ASN A 96 56.59 43.61 -14.64
N VAL A 97 56.88 44.47 -13.67
CA VAL A 97 56.07 44.59 -12.45
C VAL A 97 54.67 45.13 -12.77
N LEU A 98 54.58 46.15 -13.64
CA LEU A 98 53.28 46.69 -14.07
C LEU A 98 52.44 45.64 -14.81
N GLN A 99 53.06 44.90 -15.74
CA GLN A 99 52.37 43.89 -16.53
C GLN A 99 51.86 42.73 -15.66
N HIS A 100 52.66 42.30 -14.66
CA HIS A 100 52.21 41.30 -13.67
C HIS A 100 51.10 41.81 -12.76
N GLN A 101 51.07 43.11 -12.43
CA GLN A 101 49.99 43.70 -11.63
C GLN A 101 48.64 43.69 -12.38
N GLU A 102 48.66 43.98 -13.69
CA GLU A 102 47.47 43.85 -14.57
C GLU A 102 47.00 42.40 -14.67
N THR A 103 47.93 41.43 -14.79
CA THR A 103 47.53 40.01 -14.88
C THR A 103 46.90 39.50 -13.58
N ILE A 104 47.40 39.97 -12.43
CA ILE A 104 46.87 39.61 -11.11
C ILE A 104 45.46 40.18 -10.91
N THR A 105 45.21 41.41 -11.37
CA THR A 105 43.89 42.05 -11.24
C THR A 105 42.85 41.39 -12.14
N ASP A 106 43.20 41.01 -13.37
CA ASP A 106 42.32 40.24 -14.26
C ASP A 106 41.99 38.85 -13.68
N LEU A 107 42.98 38.16 -13.10
CA LEU A 107 42.73 36.86 -12.45
C LEU A 107 41.83 37.00 -11.22
N GLN A 108 42.02 38.05 -10.41
CA GLN A 108 41.13 38.33 -9.27
C GLN A 108 39.70 38.61 -9.71
N TRP A 109 39.51 39.36 -10.79
CA TRP A 109 38.19 39.63 -11.37
C TRP A 109 37.51 38.33 -11.83
N ASN A 110 38.26 37.48 -12.55
CA ASN A 110 37.74 36.19 -13.01
C ASN A 110 37.38 35.25 -11.85
N VAL A 111 38.19 35.21 -10.79
CA VAL A 111 37.90 34.42 -9.58
C VAL A 111 36.63 34.93 -8.88
N ALA A 112 36.46 36.24 -8.75
CA ALA A 112 35.25 36.82 -8.16
C ALA A 112 34.00 36.52 -8.99
N GLN A 113 34.11 36.57 -10.33
CA GLN A 113 33.02 36.24 -11.24
C GLN A 113 32.65 34.76 -11.17
N MET A 114 33.64 33.86 -11.11
CA MET A 114 33.41 32.43 -10.90
C MET A 114 32.77 32.13 -9.54
N GLN A 115 33.22 32.78 -8.47
CA GLN A 115 32.59 32.65 -7.15
C GLN A 115 31.14 33.10 -7.15
N MET A 116 30.81 34.20 -7.84
CA MET A 116 29.42 34.65 -8.00
C MET A 116 28.60 33.67 -8.83
N ASN A 117 29.14 33.15 -9.93
CA ASN A 117 28.44 32.17 -10.77
C ASN A 117 28.17 30.87 -10.01
N VAL A 118 29.11 30.38 -9.19
CA VAL A 118 28.91 29.21 -8.30
C VAL A 118 27.85 29.48 -7.22
N ARG A 119 27.75 30.72 -6.74
CA ARG A 119 26.76 31.12 -5.73
C ARG A 119 25.35 31.30 -6.32
N LEU A 120 25.26 31.64 -7.60
CA LEU A 120 24.01 31.85 -8.34
C LEU A 120 23.54 30.59 -9.11
N SER A 121 24.38 29.56 -9.22
CA SER A 121 24.07 28.34 -9.98
C SER A 121 23.30 27.30 -9.17
N GLU A 122 21.97 27.45 -9.09
CA GLU A 122 20.99 26.37 -8.81
C GLU A 122 20.82 25.76 -7.39
N PRO A 123 21.59 26.05 -6.31
CA PRO A 123 21.36 25.37 -5.04
C PRO A 123 20.02 25.74 -4.40
N GLU A 124 19.56 26.99 -4.55
CA GLU A 124 18.31 27.47 -3.95
C GLU A 124 17.08 26.80 -4.57
N LYS A 125 17.04 26.64 -5.90
CA LYS A 125 15.95 25.93 -6.59
C LYS A 125 15.93 24.44 -6.23
N GLN A 126 17.09 23.80 -6.09
CA GLN A 126 17.15 22.41 -5.66
C GLN A 126 16.69 22.26 -4.20
N GLN A 127 17.03 23.21 -3.33
CA GLN A 127 16.62 23.20 -1.93
C GLN A 127 15.12 23.43 -1.77
N GLU A 128 14.52 24.32 -2.57
CA GLU A 128 13.07 24.53 -2.64
C GLU A 128 12.34 23.28 -3.15
N ASN A 129 12.86 22.62 -4.19
CA ASN A 129 12.31 21.36 -4.69
C ASN A 129 12.38 20.23 -3.64
N VAL A 130 13.49 20.13 -2.90
CA VAL A 130 13.63 19.15 -1.82
C VAL A 130 12.63 19.43 -0.69
N ALA A 131 12.47 20.69 -0.29
CA ALA A 131 11.49 21.08 0.72
C ALA A 131 10.06 20.76 0.27
N GLN A 132 9.72 21.04 -0.99
CA GLN A 132 8.40 20.71 -1.54
C GLN A 132 8.15 19.20 -1.57
N MET A 133 9.12 18.40 -2.02
CA MET A 133 9.00 16.94 -1.98
C MET A 133 8.81 16.42 -0.55
N GLN A 134 9.45 17.02 0.45
CA GLN A 134 9.27 16.64 1.85
C GLN A 134 7.84 16.89 2.33
N ILE A 135 7.26 18.04 1.99
CA ILE A 135 5.86 18.35 2.26
C ILE A 135 4.93 17.34 1.56
N ASP A 136 5.21 17.02 0.30
CA ASP A 136 4.38 16.07 -0.46
C ASP A 136 4.45 14.66 0.13
N ILE A 137 5.63 14.22 0.59
CA ILE A 137 5.82 12.93 1.29
C ILE A 137 5.01 12.90 2.58
N GLU A 138 5.03 13.97 3.38
CA GLU A 138 4.30 14.04 4.64
C GLU A 138 2.79 14.03 4.41
N ASN A 139 2.29 14.79 3.44
CA ASN A 139 0.88 14.76 3.03
C ASN A 139 0.44 13.37 2.53
N LEU A 140 1.26 12.70 1.73
CA LEU A 140 0.98 11.33 1.27
C LEU A 140 0.98 10.33 2.44
N SER A 141 1.88 10.50 3.41
CA SER A 141 1.92 9.68 4.63
C SER A 141 0.64 9.85 5.45
N GLU A 142 0.17 11.09 5.66
CA GLU A 142 -1.11 11.35 6.34
C GLU A 142 -2.31 10.75 5.59
N GLN A 143 -2.32 10.84 4.25
CA GLN A 143 -3.37 10.22 3.45
C GLN A 143 -3.34 8.68 3.57
N GLN A 144 -2.15 8.09 3.59
CA GLN A 144 -1.99 6.65 3.77
C GLN A 144 -2.50 6.21 5.14
N GLU A 145 -2.22 6.95 6.21
CA GLU A 145 -2.70 6.64 7.56
C GLU A 145 -4.24 6.70 7.63
N LYS A 146 -4.87 7.74 7.05
CA LYS A 146 -6.34 7.83 6.95
C LYS A 146 -6.93 6.66 6.16
N GLN A 147 -6.27 6.22 5.09
CA GLN A 147 -6.71 5.04 4.35
C GLN A 147 -6.59 3.76 5.19
N GLN A 148 -5.51 3.60 5.97
CA GLN A 148 -5.34 2.47 6.87
C GLN A 148 -6.42 2.43 7.96
N GLU A 149 -6.76 3.59 8.55
CA GLU A 149 -7.84 3.71 9.52
C GLU A 149 -9.20 3.31 8.91
N ASN A 150 -9.50 3.80 7.70
CA ASN A 150 -10.72 3.42 6.98
C ASN A 150 -10.77 1.91 6.68
N VAL A 151 -9.65 1.31 6.28
CA VAL A 151 -9.57 -0.14 6.03
C VAL A 151 -9.79 -0.93 7.32
N ALA A 152 -9.19 -0.50 8.44
CA ALA A 152 -9.39 -1.13 9.73
C ALA A 152 -10.86 -1.05 10.18
N GLN A 153 -11.51 0.11 9.99
CA GLN A 153 -12.94 0.26 10.30
C GLN A 153 -13.81 -0.64 9.42
N MET A 154 -13.54 -0.71 8.12
CA MET A 154 -14.26 -1.62 7.22
C MET A 154 -14.08 -3.09 7.62
N GLN A 155 -12.90 -3.49 8.10
CA GLN A 155 -12.68 -4.85 8.60
C GLN A 155 -13.56 -5.16 9.81
N ILE A 156 -13.68 -4.23 10.75
CA ILE A 156 -14.58 -4.36 11.90
C ILE A 156 -16.03 -4.50 11.45
N ASP A 157 -16.47 -3.66 10.50
CA ASP A 157 -17.84 -3.70 9.98
C ASP A 157 -18.14 -5.02 9.26
N ILE A 158 -17.19 -5.55 8.49
CA ILE A 158 -17.32 -6.86 7.82
C ILE A 158 -17.46 -7.98 8.84
N GLU A 159 -16.63 -7.98 9.89
CA GLU A 159 -16.67 -9.01 10.94
C GLU A 159 -18.01 -8.98 11.68
N TYR A 160 -18.49 -7.79 12.05
CA TYR A 160 -19.81 -7.61 12.65
C TYR A 160 -20.95 -8.12 11.75
N LEU A 161 -20.94 -7.75 10.46
CA LEU A 161 -21.95 -8.22 9.51
C LEU A 161 -21.90 -9.75 9.32
N SER A 162 -20.70 -10.34 9.33
CA SER A 162 -20.53 -11.80 9.26
C SER A 162 -21.14 -12.50 10.47
N GLU A 163 -20.95 -11.99 11.69
CA GLU A 163 -21.59 -12.53 12.89
C GLU A 163 -23.12 -12.42 12.83
N GLN A 164 -23.65 -11.29 12.31
CA GLN A 164 -25.09 -11.13 12.13
C GLN A 164 -25.65 -12.10 11.09
N GLN A 165 -24.90 -12.34 10.00
CA GLN A 165 -25.28 -13.31 8.98
C GLN A 165 -25.32 -14.74 9.54
N GLU A 166 -24.36 -15.13 10.37
CA GLU A 166 -24.33 -16.45 11.01
C GLU A 166 -25.55 -16.66 11.92
N LYS A 167 -25.90 -15.66 12.76
CA LYS A 167 -27.12 -15.70 13.58
C LYS A 167 -28.39 -15.82 12.75
N GLN A 168 -28.45 -15.14 11.60
CA GLN A 168 -29.59 -15.28 10.69
C GLN A 168 -29.66 -16.68 10.08
N GLN A 169 -28.51 -17.27 9.70
CA GLN A 169 -28.45 -18.63 9.19
C GLN A 169 -28.90 -19.66 10.23
N GLU A 170 -28.49 -19.51 11.48
CA GLU A 170 -28.94 -20.36 12.60
C GLU A 170 -30.46 -20.28 12.78
N ASN A 171 -31.03 -19.06 12.78
CA ASN A 171 -32.47 -18.86 12.87
C ASN A 171 -33.23 -19.51 11.71
N VAL A 172 -32.70 -19.40 10.48
CA VAL A 172 -33.30 -20.04 9.30
C VAL A 172 -33.24 -21.57 9.42
N ALA A 173 -32.13 -22.12 9.89
CA ALA A 173 -31.98 -23.56 10.13
C ALA A 173 -32.99 -24.06 11.18
N GLN A 174 -33.15 -23.33 12.28
CA GLN A 174 -34.15 -23.66 13.30
C GLN A 174 -35.58 -23.61 12.73
N MET A 175 -35.90 -22.58 11.95
CA MET A 175 -37.21 -22.48 11.29
C MET A 175 -37.48 -23.63 10.32
N GLN A 176 -36.46 -24.13 9.62
CA GLN A 176 -36.60 -25.30 8.74
C GLN A 176 -36.95 -26.55 9.54
N ILE A 177 -36.28 -26.77 10.68
CA ILE A 177 -36.59 -27.88 11.59
C ILE A 177 -38.02 -27.76 12.12
N ASP A 178 -38.44 -26.56 12.55
CA ASP A 178 -39.79 -26.34 13.06
C ASP A 178 -40.86 -26.61 11.98
N MET A 179 -40.59 -26.21 10.73
CA MET A 179 -41.48 -26.45 9.59
C MET A 179 -41.63 -27.94 9.28
N GLU A 180 -40.55 -28.70 9.36
CA GLU A 180 -40.57 -30.16 9.15
C GLU A 180 -41.38 -30.86 10.26
N ASN A 181 -41.16 -30.48 11.52
CA ASN A 181 -41.95 -31.00 12.65
C ASN A 181 -43.45 -30.68 12.52
N LEU A 182 -43.80 -29.45 12.12
CA LEU A 182 -45.18 -29.04 11.85
C LEU A 182 -45.80 -29.85 10.72
N SER A 183 -45.04 -30.13 9.65
CA SER A 183 -45.47 -30.97 8.53
C SER A 183 -45.77 -32.40 8.98
N GLU A 184 -44.87 -33.02 9.76
CA GLU A 184 -45.12 -34.36 10.32
C GLU A 184 -46.36 -34.38 11.23
N GLN A 185 -46.55 -33.34 12.04
CA GLN A 185 -47.73 -33.22 12.89
C GLN A 185 -49.02 -33.11 12.07
N GLN A 186 -48.99 -32.32 10.99
CA GLN A 186 -50.11 -32.18 10.07
C GLN A 186 -50.47 -33.51 9.40
N GLU A 187 -49.47 -34.30 8.97
CA GLU A 187 -49.70 -35.62 8.37
C GLU A 187 -50.36 -36.58 9.37
N LYS A 188 -49.87 -36.63 10.62
CA LYS A 188 -50.49 -37.44 11.69
C LYS A 188 -51.95 -37.02 11.95
N GLN A 189 -52.24 -35.73 11.93
CA GLN A 189 -53.62 -35.24 12.07
C GLN A 189 -54.50 -35.66 10.89
N GLN A 190 -53.99 -35.61 9.66
CA GLN A 190 -54.72 -36.07 8.47
C GLN A 190 -55.01 -37.58 8.53
N GLN A 191 -54.03 -38.39 8.95
CA GLN A 191 -54.22 -39.82 9.13
C GLN A 191 -55.30 -40.12 10.19
N ASN A 192 -55.26 -39.43 11.32
CA ASN A 192 -56.29 -39.57 12.37
C ASN A 192 -57.68 -39.16 11.85
N ALA A 193 -57.78 -38.05 11.12
CA ALA A 193 -59.04 -37.61 10.51
C ALA A 193 -59.60 -38.66 9.54
N ALA A 194 -58.74 -39.27 8.71
CA ALA A 194 -59.14 -40.34 7.81
C ALA A 194 -59.64 -41.59 8.58
N GLN A 195 -58.98 -41.98 9.67
CA GLN A 195 -59.42 -43.09 10.52
C GLN A 195 -60.77 -42.82 11.21
N PHE A 196 -60.98 -41.60 11.70
CA PHE A 196 -62.26 -41.20 12.26
C PHE A 196 -63.36 -41.19 11.20
N GLN A 197 -63.09 -40.69 10.00
CA GLN A 197 -64.05 -40.73 8.90
C GLN A 197 -64.46 -42.16 8.55
N ALA A 198 -63.50 -43.09 8.44
CA ALA A 198 -63.79 -44.50 8.19
C ALA A 198 -64.64 -45.12 9.31
N SER A 199 -64.41 -44.72 10.57
CA SER A 199 -65.20 -45.18 11.72
C SER A 199 -66.63 -44.65 11.68
N ILE A 200 -66.82 -43.38 11.30
CA ILE A 200 -68.14 -42.76 11.10
C ILE A 200 -68.90 -43.49 9.98
N ASP A 201 -68.25 -43.77 8.86
CA ASP A 201 -68.87 -44.46 7.73
C ASP A 201 -69.35 -45.87 8.14
N LYS A 202 -68.53 -46.59 8.92
CA LYS A 202 -68.89 -47.90 9.47
C LYS A 202 -70.09 -47.82 10.43
N LEU A 203 -70.11 -46.84 11.33
CA LEU A 203 -71.24 -46.61 12.23
C LEU A 203 -72.52 -46.26 11.45
N SER A 204 -72.40 -45.42 10.43
CA SER A 204 -73.51 -45.06 9.53
C SER A 204 -74.09 -46.29 8.82
N GLN A 205 -73.23 -47.16 8.29
CA GLN A 205 -73.66 -48.43 7.69
C GLN A 205 -74.38 -49.33 8.69
N MET A 206 -73.85 -49.49 9.91
CA MET A 206 -74.52 -50.26 10.97
C MET A 206 -75.87 -49.65 11.35
N GLN A 207 -75.97 -48.33 11.44
CA GLN A 207 -77.22 -47.63 11.73
C GLN A 207 -78.26 -47.90 10.63
N ILE A 208 -77.88 -47.86 9.35
CA ILE A 208 -78.75 -48.22 8.22
C ILE A 208 -79.21 -49.68 8.33
N GLN A 209 -78.28 -50.60 8.65
CA GLN A 209 -78.62 -52.02 8.84
C GLN A 209 -79.62 -52.21 9.97
N HIS A 210 -79.38 -51.60 11.13
CA HIS A 210 -80.29 -51.65 12.28
C HIS A 210 -81.66 -51.04 11.94
N HIS A 211 -81.69 -49.90 11.23
CA HIS A 211 -82.94 -49.29 10.77
C HIS A 211 -83.75 -50.27 9.91
N ASN A 212 -83.10 -50.92 8.95
CA ASN A 212 -83.73 -51.91 8.07
C ASN A 212 -84.23 -53.13 8.85
N GLN A 213 -83.49 -53.61 9.85
CA GLN A 213 -83.95 -54.71 10.72
C GLN A 213 -85.18 -54.31 11.54
N ILE A 214 -85.18 -53.11 12.13
CA ILE A 214 -86.32 -52.58 12.90
C ILE A 214 -87.56 -52.48 11.99
N GLN A 215 -87.42 -52.00 10.75
CA GLN A 215 -88.53 -51.95 9.79
C GLN A 215 -89.10 -53.34 9.49
N LYS A 216 -88.24 -54.35 9.25
CA LYS A 216 -88.68 -55.73 9.02
C LYS A 216 -89.43 -56.30 10.23
N LEU A 217 -88.91 -56.09 11.44
CA LEU A 217 -89.58 -56.51 12.68
C LEU A 217 -90.94 -55.84 12.84
N LYS A 218 -91.04 -54.54 12.56
CA LYS A 218 -92.30 -53.78 12.60
C LYS A 218 -93.34 -54.37 11.65
N GLN A 219 -92.97 -54.65 10.41
CA GLN A 219 -93.85 -55.30 9.43
C GLN A 219 -94.30 -56.70 9.90
N GLY A 220 -93.38 -57.49 10.46
CA GLY A 220 -93.71 -58.80 11.04
C GLY A 220 -94.72 -58.71 12.19
N ILE A 221 -94.57 -57.72 13.07
CA ILE A 221 -95.52 -57.48 14.17
C ILE A 221 -96.90 -57.07 13.63
N GLU A 222 -96.97 -56.22 12.60
CA GLU A 222 -98.24 -55.83 11.97
C GLU A 222 -98.97 -57.03 11.34
N LEU A 223 -98.25 -57.92 10.65
CA LEU A 223 -98.80 -59.17 10.11
C LEU A 223 -99.35 -60.09 11.22
N CYS A 224 -98.63 -60.24 12.34
CA CYS A 224 -99.12 -61.03 13.47
C CYS A 224 -100.40 -60.43 14.08
N LYS A 225 -100.49 -59.10 14.21
CA LYS A 225 -101.69 -58.40 14.73
C LYS A 225 -102.91 -58.60 13.83
N THR A 226 -102.74 -58.51 12.51
CA THR A 226 -103.86 -58.73 11.55
C THR A 226 -104.36 -60.17 11.60
N ASN A 227 -103.45 -61.15 11.67
CA ASN A 227 -103.79 -62.57 11.79
C ASN A 227 -104.51 -62.91 13.10
N GLN A 228 -104.09 -62.33 14.23
CA GLN A 228 -104.76 -62.50 15.52
C GLN A 228 -106.18 -61.90 15.52
N ASN A 229 -106.39 -60.75 14.87
CA ASN A 229 -107.72 -60.16 14.74
C ASN A 229 -108.67 -61.00 13.87
N SER A 230 -108.19 -61.67 12.83
CA SER A 230 -108.98 -62.63 12.06
C SER A 230 -109.31 -63.91 12.85
N GLN A 231 -108.40 -64.41 13.69
CA GLN A 231 -108.68 -65.57 14.55
C GLN A 231 -109.63 -65.23 15.72
N ALA A 232 -109.56 -64.02 16.27
CA ALA A 232 -110.48 -63.56 17.31
C ALA A 232 -111.93 -63.42 16.77
N ARG A 233 -112.12 -63.06 15.50
CA ARG A 233 -113.45 -63.01 14.85
C ARG A 233 -114.01 -64.38 14.47
N SER A 234 -113.15 -65.39 14.28
CA SER A 234 -113.55 -66.78 13.92
C SER A 234 -113.76 -67.71 15.12
N SER A 235 -113.32 -67.33 16.33
CA SER A 235 -113.58 -68.12 17.53
C SER A 235 -115.03 -67.95 17.96
N ASN A 236 -115.91 -68.75 17.37
CA ASN A 236 -117.26 -68.96 17.85
C ASN A 236 -117.16 -69.47 19.31
N PRO A 237 -117.57 -68.68 20.33
CA PRO A 237 -117.35 -69.03 21.76
C PRO A 237 -118.10 -70.31 22.19
N THR A 238 -118.95 -70.85 21.31
CA THR A 238 -119.62 -72.15 21.49
C THR A 238 -118.67 -73.34 21.60
N LYS A 239 -117.41 -73.25 21.12
CA LYS A 239 -116.44 -74.36 21.24
C LYS A 239 -115.67 -74.40 22.58
N ILE A 240 -115.68 -73.33 23.37
CA ILE A 240 -114.93 -73.26 24.64
C ILE A 240 -115.75 -73.81 25.83
N THR A 241 -117.06 -73.96 25.70
CA THR A 241 -117.86 -74.68 26.69
C THR A 241 -117.75 -76.19 26.45
N ARG A 242 -116.79 -76.81 27.13
CA ARG A 242 -116.50 -78.26 27.18
C ARG A 242 -117.65 -79.10 27.77
N ARG A 243 -118.92 -78.89 27.38
CA ARG A 243 -120.05 -79.74 27.79
C ARG A 243 -119.77 -81.22 27.49
N MET A 244 -119.13 -81.50 26.35
CA MET A 244 -118.76 -82.85 25.89
C MET A 244 -117.59 -83.48 26.66
N ARG A 245 -116.92 -82.76 27.56
CA ARG A 245 -115.84 -83.29 28.41
C ARG A 245 -116.16 -83.23 29.91
N LEU A 246 -117.42 -82.92 30.27
CA LEU A 246 -117.88 -82.99 31.65
C LEU A 246 -118.23 -84.45 31.99
N SER A 247 -118.08 -84.84 33.26
CA SER A 247 -118.64 -86.10 33.74
C SER A 247 -120.17 -86.06 33.60
N PRO A 248 -120.86 -87.23 33.51
CA PRO A 248 -122.31 -87.26 33.36
C PRO A 248 -123.05 -86.41 34.42
N THR A 249 -122.62 -86.47 35.67
CA THR A 249 -123.16 -85.65 36.78
C THR A 249 -122.94 -84.16 36.56
N ALA A 250 -121.73 -83.76 36.15
CA ALA A 250 -121.42 -82.36 35.88
C ALA A 250 -122.18 -81.80 34.66
N GLN A 251 -122.47 -82.65 33.67
CA GLN A 251 -123.27 -82.30 32.50
C GLN A 251 -124.73 -82.04 32.88
N ILE A 252 -125.31 -82.88 33.75
CA ILE A 252 -126.66 -82.68 34.30
C ILE A 252 -126.74 -81.36 35.08
N LEU A 253 -125.76 -81.09 35.95
CA LEU A 253 -125.70 -79.84 36.72
C LEU A 253 -125.57 -78.61 35.82
N TYR A 254 -124.74 -78.69 34.79
CA TYR A 254 -124.58 -77.62 33.79
C TYR A 254 -125.90 -77.32 33.06
N ASP A 255 -126.59 -78.37 32.59
CA ASP A 255 -127.86 -78.22 31.88
C ASP A 255 -128.96 -77.67 32.78
N ASN A 256 -129.01 -78.10 34.05
CA ASN A 256 -129.96 -77.58 35.04
C ASN A 256 -129.70 -76.11 35.35
N ASN A 257 -128.44 -75.71 35.57
CA ASN A 257 -128.08 -74.32 35.81
C ASN A 257 -128.45 -73.43 34.61
N ARG A 258 -128.21 -73.91 33.39
CA ARG A 258 -128.59 -73.21 32.17
C ARG A 258 -130.11 -73.05 32.04
N LYS A 259 -130.89 -74.07 32.36
CA LYS A 259 -132.37 -74.00 32.40
C LYS A 259 -132.85 -72.99 33.45
N LEU A 260 -132.30 -73.03 34.67
CA LEU A 260 -132.62 -72.08 35.74
C LEU A 260 -132.29 -70.64 35.35
N GLN A 261 -131.14 -70.41 34.70
CA GLN A 261 -130.82 -69.08 34.18
C GLN A 261 -131.80 -68.62 33.10
N ALA A 262 -132.20 -69.51 32.19
CA ALA A 262 -133.19 -69.17 31.16
C ALA A 262 -134.54 -68.82 31.79
N GLN A 263 -134.97 -69.58 32.80
CA GLN A 263 -136.19 -69.30 33.56
C GLN A 263 -136.09 -67.98 34.33
N LYS A 264 -134.97 -67.72 35.02
CA LYS A 264 -134.70 -66.43 35.68
C LYS A 264 -134.74 -65.25 34.70
N ARG A 265 -134.20 -65.41 33.49
CA ARG A 265 -134.27 -64.38 32.45
C ARG A 265 -135.71 -64.19 31.93
N ARG A 266 -136.48 -65.26 31.78
CA ARG A 266 -137.92 -65.18 31.42
C ARG A 266 -138.72 -64.46 32.49
N MET A 267 -138.55 -64.84 33.77
CA MET A 267 -139.21 -64.17 34.91
C MET A 267 -138.83 -62.69 35.00
N LYS A 268 -137.55 -62.34 34.81
CA LYS A 268 -137.12 -60.94 34.75
C LYS A 268 -137.76 -60.15 33.60
N ARG A 269 -138.14 -60.81 32.50
CA ARG A 269 -138.82 -60.17 31.38
C ARG A 269 -140.32 -60.01 31.63
N THR A 270 -140.96 -60.95 32.32
CA THR A 270 -142.37 -60.83 32.71
C THR A 270 -142.57 -59.76 33.78
N ILE A 271 -141.70 -59.73 34.81
CA ILE A 271 -141.72 -58.68 35.86
C ILE A 271 -141.44 -57.28 35.29
N LYS A 272 -140.72 -57.17 34.17
CA LYS A 272 -140.46 -55.87 33.49
C LYS A 272 -141.59 -55.42 32.55
N ARG A 273 -142.64 -56.23 32.37
CA ARG A 273 -143.76 -55.96 31.45
C ARG A 273 -145.08 -55.68 32.18
N GLU A 274 -145.10 -55.77 33.50
CA GLU A 274 -146.10 -55.20 34.40
C GLU A 274 -145.59 -53.85 34.92
#